data_AF-A0A859FFV0-F1
#
_entry.id   AF-A0A859FFV0-F1
#
_cell.length_a   1.000
_cell.length_b   1.000
_cell.length_c   1.000
_cell.angle_alpha   90.00
_cell.angle_beta   90.00
_cell.angle_gamma   90.00
#
_symmetry.space_group_name_H-M   'P 1'
#
loop_
_entity.id
_entity.type
_entity.pdbx_description
1 polymer ?
#
loop_
_entity_poly.entity_id
_entity_poly.type
_entity_poly.pdbx_seq_one_letter_code
_entity_poly.pdbx_strand_id
1 'polypeptide(L)'
;MDIDMIQHQIAQVIEEAGVIAPILFVLLHLFRPILFLPVVLVCVAGGYFFGFLYGTLYSIIGLSLMSFVFYIIVNKFPTFREKIASLKQKVFKDREMSVGQVMILRMMPFVHFHLLSLYLMEMTKTFKGYMYYSVVGILLPAAIFTGFGHVLTDVPWEVSIVLIALALTAFGLLEWRKNRSPADKNQVDPQ
;
A
#
# COMPACT_ATOMS: atom_id res chain seq x y z
N MET A 1 41.25 2.02 -17.69
CA MET A 1 40.14 2.53 -16.88
C MET A 1 40.19 1.75 -15.60
N ASP A 2 40.79 2.33 -14.56
CA ASP A 2 41.20 1.58 -13.37
C ASP A 2 40.00 1.17 -12.52
N ILE A 3 40.01 -0.08 -12.08
CA ILE A 3 38.98 -0.67 -11.21
C ILE A 3 38.83 0.17 -9.93
N ASP A 4 39.92 0.75 -9.44
CA ASP A 4 39.93 1.60 -8.24
C ASP A 4 39.19 2.93 -8.45
N MET A 5 39.23 3.49 -9.66
CA MET A 5 38.48 4.71 -10.01
C MET A 5 36.97 4.43 -10.09
N ILE A 6 36.59 3.27 -10.62
CA ILE A 6 35.19 2.82 -10.64
C ILE A 6 34.70 2.57 -9.21
N GLN A 7 35.51 1.92 -8.37
CA GLN A 7 35.18 1.70 -6.96
C GLN A 7 35.00 3.01 -6.20
N HIS A 8 35.85 4.01 -6.45
CA HIS A 8 35.76 5.29 -5.76
C HIS A 8 34.54 6.12 -6.20
N GLN A 9 34.21 6.10 -7.50
CA GLN A 9 32.99 6.72 -8.03
C GLN A 9 31.72 6.05 -7.51
N ILE A 10 31.71 4.71 -7.42
CA ILE A 10 30.60 3.96 -6.83
C ILE A 10 30.44 4.30 -5.35
N ALA A 11 31.54 4.38 -4.60
CA ALA A 11 31.51 4.75 -3.18
C ALA A 11 30.96 6.16 -2.95
N GLN A 12 31.36 7.15 -3.77
CA GLN A 12 30.85 8.52 -3.68
C GLN A 12 29.37 8.61 -4.04
N VAL A 13 28.91 7.89 -5.08
CA VAL A 13 27.48 7.84 -5.45
C VAL A 13 26.65 7.18 -4.34
N ILE A 14 27.19 6.16 -3.66
CA ILE A 14 26.53 5.50 -2.52
C ILE A 14 26.48 6.43 -1.29
N GLU A 15 27.54 7.19 -1.01
CA GLU A 15 27.55 8.17 0.08
C GLU A 15 26.59 9.35 -0.18
N GLU A 16 26.53 9.87 -1.41
CA GLU A 16 25.62 10.97 -1.77
C GLU A 16 24.15 10.51 -1.87
N ALA A 17 23.91 9.26 -2.26
CA ALA A 17 22.55 8.70 -2.29
C ALA A 17 21.94 8.51 -0.89
N GLY A 18 22.76 8.45 0.17
CA GLY A 18 22.32 8.09 1.52
C GLY A 18 21.21 8.99 2.09
N VAL A 19 21.30 10.31 1.89
CA VAL A 19 20.30 11.27 2.40
C VAL A 19 19.11 11.43 1.45
N ILE A 20 19.33 11.22 0.15
CA ILE A 20 18.29 11.38 -0.89
C ILE A 20 17.34 10.16 -0.92
N ALA A 21 17.85 8.97 -0.60
CA ALA A 21 17.06 7.73 -0.67
C ALA A 21 15.77 7.77 0.19
N PRO A 22 15.79 8.22 1.46
CA PRO A 22 14.55 8.39 2.25
C PRO A 22 13.56 9.37 1.62
N ILE A 23 14.04 10.46 1.03
CA ILE A 23 13.20 11.47 0.38
C ILE A 23 12.51 10.87 -0.85
N LEU A 24 13.27 10.20 -1.72
CA LEU A 24 12.72 9.51 -2.88
C LEU A 24 11.71 8.43 -2.49
N PHE A 25 11.97 7.71 -1.40
CA PHE A 25 11.05 6.71 -0.88
C PHE A 25 9.72 7.31 -0.37
N VAL A 26 9.77 8.45 0.34
CA VAL A 26 8.57 9.19 0.76
C VAL A 26 7.80 9.70 -0.47
N LEU A 27 8.49 10.20 -1.48
CA LEU A 27 7.87 10.62 -2.75
C LEU A 27 7.26 9.43 -3.51
N LEU A 28 7.89 8.25 -3.47
CA LEU A 28 7.35 7.05 -4.08
C LEU A 28 5.99 6.67 -3.48
N HIS A 29 5.81 6.82 -2.16
CA HIS A 29 4.49 6.64 -1.52
C HIS A 29 3.43 7.61 -2.06
N LEU A 30 3.83 8.85 -2.36
CA LEU A 30 2.94 9.89 -2.90
C LEU A 30 2.58 9.63 -4.38
N PHE A 31 3.56 9.20 -5.18
CA PHE A 31 3.36 8.95 -6.63
C PHE A 31 2.84 7.55 -6.95
N ARG A 32 2.81 6.63 -5.97
CA ARG A 32 2.31 5.26 -6.16
C ARG A 32 0.99 5.17 -6.95
N PRO A 33 -0.03 6.04 -6.75
CA PRO A 33 -1.31 5.89 -7.46
C PRO A 33 -1.17 6.14 -8.96
N ILE A 34 -0.25 7.02 -9.37
CA ILE A 34 0.07 7.32 -10.77
C ILE A 34 0.86 6.16 -11.39
N LEU A 35 1.71 5.51 -10.58
CA LEU A 35 2.50 4.35 -10.99
C LEU A 35 1.74 3.02 -10.86
N PHE A 36 0.47 3.04 -10.43
CA PHE A 36 -0.33 1.86 -10.14
C PHE A 36 0.33 0.86 -9.17
N LEU A 37 1.17 1.35 -8.26
CA LEU A 37 1.87 0.51 -7.29
C LEU A 37 1.00 0.27 -6.04
N PRO A 38 0.87 -0.99 -5.58
CA PRO A 38 0.16 -1.30 -4.35
C PRO A 38 0.96 -0.83 -3.13
N VAL A 39 0.26 -0.39 -2.08
CA VAL A 39 0.87 0.07 -0.81
C VAL A 39 1.83 -0.97 -0.24
N VAL A 40 1.42 -2.23 -0.28
CA VAL A 40 2.18 -3.36 0.27
C VAL A 40 3.58 -3.43 -0.34
N LEU A 41 3.68 -3.30 -1.67
CA LEU A 41 4.96 -3.39 -2.37
C LEU A 41 5.92 -2.27 -1.93
N VAL A 42 5.42 -1.05 -1.81
CA VAL A 42 6.24 0.10 -1.38
C VAL A 42 6.68 -0.06 0.08
N CYS A 43 5.79 -0.50 0.98
CA CYS A 43 6.17 -0.75 2.37
C CYS A 43 7.19 -1.88 2.52
N VAL A 44 7.03 -3.00 1.79
CA VAL A 44 8.00 -4.10 1.77
C VAL A 44 9.35 -3.63 1.27
N ALA A 45 9.39 -2.85 0.18
CA ALA A 45 10.63 -2.24 -0.30
C ALA A 45 11.28 -1.35 0.76
N GLY A 46 10.49 -0.59 1.52
CA GLY A 46 10.99 0.23 2.63
C GLY A 46 11.70 -0.59 3.72
N GLY A 47 11.10 -1.71 4.10
CA GLY A 47 11.70 -2.65 5.04
C GLY A 47 12.99 -3.28 4.53
N TYR A 48 13.02 -3.63 3.24
CA TYR A 48 14.16 -4.24 2.58
C TYR A 48 15.36 -3.27 2.48
N PHE A 49 15.12 -2.01 2.07
CA PHE A 49 16.19 -1.04 1.85
C PHE A 49 16.62 -0.28 3.10
N PHE A 50 15.71 0.00 4.03
CA PHE A 50 15.99 0.86 5.20
C PHE A 50 15.89 0.11 6.54
N GLY A 51 15.59 -1.19 6.51
CA GLY A 51 15.32 -1.98 7.70
C GLY A 51 13.96 -1.68 8.33
N PHE A 52 13.62 -2.42 9.38
CA PHE A 52 12.30 -2.32 10.01
C PHE A 52 11.99 -0.92 10.57
N LEU A 53 12.87 -0.34 11.39
CA LEU A 53 12.58 0.92 12.08
C LEU A 53 12.46 2.10 11.12
N TYR A 54 13.49 2.36 10.31
CA TYR A 54 13.50 3.48 9.37
C TYR A 54 12.51 3.27 8.22
N GLY A 55 12.41 2.05 7.69
CA GLY A 55 11.41 1.71 6.67
C GLY A 55 9.97 1.95 7.14
N THR A 56 9.65 1.61 8.39
CA THR A 56 8.35 1.91 9.01
C THR A 56 8.14 3.40 9.16
N LEU A 57 9.13 4.13 9.69
CA LEU A 57 9.04 5.58 9.89
C LEU A 57 8.81 6.31 8.57
N TYR A 58 9.62 6.03 7.53
CA TYR A 58 9.48 6.68 6.23
C TYR A 58 8.17 6.29 5.53
N SER A 59 7.70 5.05 5.71
CA SER A 59 6.39 4.62 5.19
C SER A 59 5.25 5.38 5.86
N ILE A 60 5.30 5.56 7.18
CA ILE A 60 4.30 6.36 7.91
C ILE A 60 4.29 7.79 7.39
N ILE A 61 5.46 8.41 7.21
CA ILE A 61 5.58 9.78 6.68
C ILE A 61 4.97 9.88 5.28
N GLY A 62 5.36 9.00 4.35
CA GLY A 62 4.86 9.00 2.98
C GLY A 62 3.35 8.75 2.88
N LEU A 63 2.82 7.79 3.65
CA LEU A 63 1.38 7.50 3.69
C LEU A 63 0.57 8.62 4.35
N SER A 64 1.13 9.30 5.35
CA SER A 64 0.53 10.47 5.98
C SER A 64 0.47 11.64 4.99
N LEU A 65 1.57 11.88 4.26
CA LEU A 65 1.63 12.89 3.21
C LEU A 65 0.63 12.61 2.09
N MET A 66 0.52 11.36 1.64
CA MET A 66 -0.49 10.95 0.65
C MET A 66 -1.91 11.23 1.14
N SER A 67 -2.20 10.94 2.42
CA SER A 67 -3.52 11.22 3.03
C SER A 67 -3.81 12.73 3.06
N PHE A 68 -2.82 13.53 3.45
CA PHE A 68 -2.91 14.99 3.44
C PHE A 68 -3.20 15.56 2.04
N VAL A 69 -2.41 15.15 1.04
CA VAL A 69 -2.59 15.57 -0.36
C VAL A 69 -3.95 15.14 -0.88
N PHE A 70 -4.37 13.91 -0.57
CA PHE A 70 -5.69 13.40 -0.97
C PHE A 70 -6.84 14.23 -0.39
N TYR A 71 -6.74 14.64 0.88
CA TYR A 71 -7.73 15.54 1.50
C TYR A 71 -7.84 16.88 0.77
N ILE A 72 -6.70 17.50 0.42
CA ILE A 72 -6.69 18.76 -0.33
C ILE A 72 -7.33 18.59 -1.70
N ILE A 73 -6.97 17.54 -2.44
CA ILE A 73 -7.53 17.28 -3.78
C ILE A 73 -9.05 17.14 -3.68
N VAL A 74 -9.54 16.27 -2.80
CA VAL A 74 -10.98 16.01 -2.68
C VAL A 74 -11.77 17.27 -2.29
N ASN A 75 -11.25 18.10 -1.40
CA ASN A 75 -11.94 19.32 -0.97
C ASN A 75 -11.79 20.51 -1.91
N LYS A 76 -10.75 20.54 -2.76
CA LYS A 76 -10.54 21.61 -3.73
C LYS A 76 -11.40 21.46 -4.98
N PHE A 77 -11.78 20.24 -5.35
CA PHE A 77 -12.57 19.97 -6.56
C PHE A 77 -14.05 19.66 -6.24
N PRO A 78 -15.01 20.55 -6.59
CA PRO A 78 -16.42 20.39 -6.25
C PRO A 78 -17.06 19.13 -6.87
N THR A 79 -16.61 18.74 -8.06
CA THR A 79 -17.06 17.52 -8.75
C THR A 79 -16.78 16.24 -7.95
N PHE A 80 -15.69 16.21 -7.16
CA PHE A 80 -15.41 15.06 -6.30
C PHE A 80 -16.36 15.03 -5.11
N ARG A 81 -16.68 16.18 -4.51
CA ARG A 81 -17.66 16.26 -3.41
C ARG A 81 -19.04 15.76 -3.82
N GLU A 82 -19.53 16.15 -4.99
CA GLU A 82 -20.83 15.69 -5.50
C GLU A 82 -20.86 14.18 -5.72
N LYS A 83 -19.79 13.61 -6.31
CA LYS A 83 -19.65 12.16 -6.46
C LYS A 83 -19.63 11.44 -5.12
N ILE A 84 -18.91 11.96 -4.12
CA ILE A 84 -18.86 11.38 -2.76
C ILE A 84 -20.24 11.43 -2.10
N ALA A 85 -20.97 12.54 -2.22
CA ALA A 85 -22.32 12.68 -1.69
C ALA A 85 -23.29 11.64 -2.29
N SER A 86 -23.16 11.33 -3.58
CA SER A 86 -23.94 10.27 -4.22
C SER A 86 -23.53 8.85 -3.77
N LEU A 87 -22.23 8.62 -3.53
CA LEU A 87 -21.72 7.35 -2.98
C LEU A 87 -22.20 7.10 -1.55
N LYS A 88 -22.33 8.17 -0.75
CA LYS A 88 -22.76 8.13 0.64
C LYS A 88 -24.09 7.38 0.80
N GLN A 89 -25.09 7.75 0.01
CA GLN A 89 -26.42 7.14 0.09
C GLN A 89 -26.43 5.63 -0.21
N LYS A 90 -25.45 5.13 -0.97
CA LYS A 90 -25.39 3.73 -1.40
C LYS A 90 -24.47 2.86 -0.54
N VAL A 91 -23.36 3.41 -0.04
CA VAL A 91 -22.25 2.63 0.52
C VAL A 91 -21.94 3.01 1.96
N PHE A 92 -22.04 4.29 2.31
CA PHE A 92 -21.67 4.79 3.63
C PHE A 92 -22.92 4.80 4.52
N LYS A 93 -23.29 3.62 5.04
CA LYS A 93 -24.20 3.54 6.19
C LYS A 93 -23.55 4.33 7.33
N ASP A 94 -24.32 5.05 8.15
CA ASP A 94 -23.86 5.90 9.27
C ASP A 94 -23.18 5.11 10.42
N ARG A 95 -22.27 4.19 10.09
CA ARG A 95 -21.52 3.37 11.02
C ARG A 95 -20.21 4.07 11.32
N GLU A 96 -19.93 4.26 12.59
CA GLU A 96 -18.59 4.67 13.01
C GLU A 96 -17.63 3.49 12.89
N MET A 97 -16.37 3.79 12.59
CA MET A 97 -15.28 2.84 12.59
C MET A 97 -14.30 3.16 13.71
N SER A 98 -13.87 2.12 14.42
CA SER A 98 -12.76 2.25 15.36
C SER A 98 -11.43 2.34 14.62
N VAL A 99 -10.42 2.93 15.24
CA VAL A 99 -9.06 3.02 14.67
C VAL A 99 -8.49 1.63 14.35
N GLY A 100 -8.75 0.62 15.19
CA GLY A 100 -8.33 -0.76 14.93
C GLY A 100 -8.98 -1.37 13.69
N GLN A 101 -10.27 -1.10 13.45
CA GLN A 101 -10.92 -1.52 12.21
C GLN A 101 -10.28 -0.85 10.99
N VAL A 102 -9.93 0.43 11.08
CA VAL A 102 -9.23 1.15 10.00
C VAL A 102 -7.87 0.50 9.72
N MET A 103 -7.11 0.15 10.75
CA MET A 103 -5.84 -0.57 10.60
C MET A 103 -6.00 -1.88 9.85
N ILE A 104 -6.96 -2.71 10.27
CA ILE A 104 -7.24 -4.01 9.64
C ILE A 104 -7.70 -3.83 8.20
N LEU A 105 -8.61 -2.88 7.93
CA LEU A 105 -9.08 -2.60 6.57
C LEU A 105 -7.93 -2.12 5.68
N ARG A 106 -7.04 -1.24 6.15
CA ARG A 106 -5.88 -0.76 5.37
C ARG A 106 -4.84 -1.85 5.10
N MET A 107 -4.82 -2.90 5.90
CA MET A 107 -3.95 -4.05 5.69
C MET A 107 -4.51 -5.00 4.62
N MET A 108 -5.82 -5.01 4.40
CA MET A 108 -6.42 -5.86 3.38
C MET A 108 -6.12 -5.37 1.97
N PRO A 109 -5.66 -6.25 1.05
CA PRO A 109 -5.29 -5.85 -0.31
C PRO A 109 -6.49 -5.42 -1.17
N PHE A 110 -7.70 -5.87 -0.80
CA PHE A 110 -8.93 -5.59 -1.55
C PHE A 110 -9.52 -4.21 -1.26
N VAL A 111 -9.12 -3.57 -0.15
CA VAL A 111 -9.63 -2.26 0.24
C VAL A 111 -8.70 -1.17 -0.29
N HIS A 112 -9.17 -0.43 -1.28
CA HIS A 112 -8.35 0.61 -1.89
C HIS A 112 -8.11 1.78 -0.92
N PHE A 113 -6.86 2.23 -0.79
CA PHE A 113 -6.43 3.26 0.15
C PHE A 113 -7.26 4.56 0.07
N HIS A 114 -7.52 5.03 -1.15
CA HIS A 114 -8.28 6.26 -1.38
C HIS A 114 -9.76 6.11 -1.01
N LEU A 115 -10.37 4.93 -1.23
CA LEU A 115 -11.77 4.70 -0.88
C LEU A 115 -11.99 4.76 0.63
N LEU A 116 -11.14 4.08 1.40
CA LEU A 116 -11.20 4.18 2.86
C LEU A 116 -10.88 5.59 3.34
N SER A 117 -9.98 6.31 2.66
CA SER A 117 -9.69 7.71 2.99
C SER A 117 -10.90 8.63 2.76
N LEU A 118 -11.69 8.40 1.71
CA LEU A 118 -12.96 9.11 1.50
C LEU A 118 -13.96 8.82 2.62
N TYR A 119 -14.07 7.56 3.03
CA TYR A 119 -14.94 7.17 4.14
C TYR A 119 -14.58 7.89 5.44
N LEU A 120 -13.30 7.91 5.80
CA LEU A 120 -12.82 8.57 7.01
C LEU A 120 -13.06 10.08 6.98
N MET A 121 -12.95 10.70 5.79
CA MET A 121 -13.22 12.11 5.61
C MET A 121 -14.70 12.44 5.89
N GLU A 122 -15.61 11.61 5.38
CA GLU A 122 -17.05 11.77 5.61
C GLU A 122 -17.44 11.47 7.06
N MET A 123 -16.86 10.44 7.67
CA MET A 123 -17.11 10.04 9.06
C MET A 123 -16.69 11.14 10.05
N THR A 124 -15.50 11.72 9.85
CA THR A 124 -14.91 12.67 10.82
C THR A 124 -15.28 14.12 10.58
N LYS A 125 -15.70 14.48 9.35
CA LYS A 125 -16.12 15.83 8.89
C LYS A 125 -15.11 16.96 9.12
N THR A 126 -13.96 16.68 9.72
CA THR A 126 -12.93 17.64 10.09
C THR A 126 -11.57 17.15 9.62
N PHE A 127 -10.70 18.08 9.21
CA PHE A 127 -9.33 17.74 8.80
C PHE A 127 -8.56 16.98 9.90
N LYS A 128 -8.66 17.46 11.14
CA LYS A 128 -7.96 16.85 12.28
C LYS A 128 -8.41 15.41 12.54
N GLY A 129 -9.72 15.16 12.53
CA GLY A 129 -10.26 13.80 12.71
C GLY A 129 -9.82 12.88 11.57
N TYR A 130 -9.94 13.34 10.32
CA TYR A 130 -9.50 12.58 9.15
C TYR A 130 -8.03 12.19 9.24
N MET A 131 -7.16 13.14 9.57
CA MET A 131 -5.72 12.89 9.69
C MET A 131 -5.41 11.97 10.86
N TYR A 132 -6.07 12.12 12.01
CA TYR A 132 -5.89 11.21 13.15
C TYR A 132 -6.19 9.76 12.77
N TYR A 133 -7.37 9.47 12.22
CA TYR A 133 -7.72 8.12 11.80
C TYR A 133 -6.82 7.59 10.68
N SER A 134 -6.40 8.47 9.76
CA SER A 134 -5.54 8.07 8.64
C SER A 134 -4.13 7.72 9.08
N VAL A 135 -3.52 8.54 9.95
CA VAL A 135 -2.14 8.36 10.45
C VAL A 135 -2.06 7.21 11.44
N VAL A 136 -3.00 7.13 12.39
CA VAL A 136 -2.98 6.01 13.34
C VAL A 136 -3.37 4.71 12.62
N GLY A 137 -4.30 4.77 11.68
CA GLY A 137 -4.73 3.63 10.87
C GLY A 137 -3.65 3.01 9.99
N ILE A 138 -2.57 3.72 9.66
CA ILE A 138 -1.47 3.18 8.84
C ILE A 138 -0.33 2.56 9.67
N LEU A 139 -0.30 2.75 11.00
CA LEU A 139 0.82 2.26 11.83
C LEU A 139 0.99 0.74 11.75
N LEU A 140 -0.11 0.01 11.94
CA LEU A 140 -0.11 -1.45 11.89
C LEU A 140 0.30 -2.00 10.50
N PRO A 141 -0.34 -1.61 9.37
CA PRO A 141 0.08 -2.11 8.07
C PRO A 141 1.49 -1.67 7.69
N ALA A 142 1.91 -0.44 8.05
CA ALA A 142 3.28 0.01 7.80
C ALA A 142 4.28 -0.91 8.50
N ALA A 143 4.13 -1.15 9.81
CA ALA A 143 5.03 -2.01 10.58
C ALA A 143 5.02 -3.47 10.10
N ILE A 144 3.86 -4.04 9.80
CA ILE A 144 3.80 -5.44 9.34
C ILE A 144 4.49 -5.61 7.98
N PHE A 145 4.20 -4.73 7.01
CA PHE A 145 4.74 -4.87 5.66
C PHE A 145 6.22 -4.54 5.58
N THR A 146 6.70 -3.51 6.30
CA THR A 146 8.13 -3.22 6.39
C THR A 146 8.86 -4.30 7.19
N GLY A 147 8.25 -4.84 8.25
CA GLY A 147 8.80 -5.98 9.00
C GLY A 147 9.01 -7.18 8.10
N PHE A 148 8.02 -7.50 7.26
CA PHE A 148 8.15 -8.55 6.25
C PHE A 148 9.29 -8.25 5.27
N GLY A 149 9.36 -7.03 4.75
CA GLY A 149 10.44 -6.60 3.86
C GLY A 149 11.83 -6.68 4.48
N HIS A 150 11.96 -6.38 5.77
CA HIS A 150 13.22 -6.49 6.49
C HIS A 150 13.63 -7.95 6.66
N VAL A 151 12.71 -8.86 7.01
CA VAL A 151 13.03 -10.29 7.11
C VAL A 151 13.54 -10.86 5.78
N LEU A 152 13.06 -10.33 4.64
CA LEU A 152 13.52 -10.77 3.31
C LEU A 152 15.01 -10.48 3.05
N THR A 153 15.67 -9.58 3.78
CA THR A 153 17.12 -9.34 3.60
C THR A 153 17.95 -10.55 4.03
N ASP A 154 17.44 -11.33 4.98
CA ASP A 154 18.14 -12.47 5.56
C ASP A 154 17.73 -13.80 4.90
N VAL A 155 16.79 -13.76 3.95
CA VAL A 155 16.31 -14.94 3.23
C VAL A 155 17.26 -15.24 2.06
N PRO A 156 17.92 -16.41 2.03
CA PRO A 156 18.75 -16.82 0.90
C PRO A 156 17.94 -16.83 -0.40
N TRP A 157 18.58 -16.48 -1.52
CA TRP A 157 17.91 -16.36 -2.81
C TRP A 157 17.28 -17.67 -3.28
N GLU A 158 17.83 -18.82 -2.85
CA GLU A 158 17.28 -20.15 -3.10
C GLU A 158 15.88 -20.31 -2.47
N VAL A 159 15.72 -19.82 -1.23
CA VAL A 159 14.46 -19.86 -0.49
C VAL A 159 13.42 -18.93 -1.13
N SER A 160 13.85 -17.77 -1.63
CA SER A 160 12.97 -16.84 -2.35
C SER A 160 12.39 -17.48 -3.62
N ILE A 161 13.20 -18.21 -4.40
CA ILE A 161 12.74 -18.93 -5.61
C ILE A 161 11.71 -20.00 -5.23
N VAL A 162 11.96 -20.76 -4.16
CA VAL A 162 11.05 -21.81 -3.69
C VAL A 162 9.70 -21.21 -3.26
N LEU A 163 9.71 -20.10 -2.52
CA LEU A 163 8.48 -19.42 -2.10
C LEU A 163 7.68 -18.89 -3.29
N ILE A 164 8.33 -18.31 -4.29
CA ILE A 164 7.68 -17.85 -5.53
C ILE A 164 7.09 -19.05 -6.30
N ALA A 165 7.82 -20.15 -6.46
CA ALA A 165 7.34 -21.35 -7.13
C ALA A 165 6.13 -21.97 -6.41
N LEU A 166 6.15 -21.97 -5.08
CA LEU A 166 5.05 -22.50 -4.26
C LEU A 166 3.80 -21.60 -4.35
N ALA A 167 3.98 -20.28 -4.37
CA ALA A 167 2.88 -19.34 -4.59
C ALA A 167 2.25 -19.49 -5.98
N LEU A 168 3.08 -19.66 -7.02
CA LEU A 168 2.59 -19.87 -8.40
C LEU A 168 1.86 -21.21 -8.56
N THR A 169 2.36 -22.29 -7.95
CA THR A 169 1.66 -23.59 -7.98
C THR A 169 0.34 -23.54 -7.22
N ALA A 170 0.29 -22.87 -6.06
CA ALA A 170 -0.96 -22.65 -5.33
C ALA A 170 -1.96 -21.83 -6.15
N PHE A 171 -1.51 -20.75 -6.80
CA PHE A 171 -2.35 -19.94 -7.68
C PHE A 171 -2.89 -20.76 -8.86
N GLY A 172 -2.03 -21.51 -9.55
CA GLY A 172 -2.42 -22.39 -10.64
C GLY A 172 -3.40 -23.48 -10.19
N LEU A 173 -3.23 -24.03 -8.98
CA LEU A 173 -4.15 -25.02 -8.41
C LEU A 173 -5.53 -24.42 -8.09
N LEU A 174 -5.57 -23.20 -7.56
CA LEU A 174 -6.81 -22.47 -7.29
C LEU A 174 -7.55 -22.12 -8.58
N GLU A 175 -6.83 -21.69 -9.62
CA GLU A 175 -7.39 -21.40 -10.94
C GLU A 175 -7.88 -22.67 -11.64
N TRP A 176 -7.11 -23.76 -11.58
CA TRP A 176 -7.52 -25.09 -12.06
C TRP A 176 -8.78 -25.60 -11.36
N ARG A 177 -8.86 -25.44 -10.03
CA ARG A 177 -10.04 -25.81 -9.24
C ARG A 177 -11.25 -24.94 -9.57
N LYS A 178 -11.06 -23.64 -9.80
CA LYS A 178 -12.11 -22.72 -10.24
C LYS A 178 -12.66 -23.12 -11.62
N ASN A 179 -11.78 -23.44 -12.57
CA ASN A 179 -12.16 -23.90 -13.92
C ASN A 179 -12.81 -25.30 -13.94
N ARG A 180 -12.66 -26.09 -12.87
CA ARG A 180 -13.32 -27.40 -12.73
C ARG A 180 -14.55 -27.39 -11.82
N SER A 181 -14.95 -26.25 -11.25
CA SER A 181 -16.16 -26.19 -10.43
C SER A 181 -17.42 -26.29 -11.32
N PRO A 182 -18.28 -27.31 -11.17
CA PRO A 182 -19.41 -27.58 -12.08
C PRO A 182 -20.59 -26.59 -11.96
N ALA A 183 -20.48 -25.56 -11.11
CA ALA A 183 -21.63 -24.72 -10.72
C ALA A 183 -22.07 -23.68 -11.79
N ASP A 184 -21.31 -23.52 -12.88
CA ASP A 184 -21.55 -22.50 -13.91
C ASP A 184 -21.82 -23.11 -15.30
N LYS A 185 -22.60 -24.20 -15.35
CA LYS A 185 -23.05 -24.81 -16.62
C LYS A 185 -24.56 -25.09 -16.70
N ASN A 186 -25.35 -24.69 -15.69
CA ASN A 186 -26.79 -24.97 -15.65
C ASN A 186 -27.70 -23.73 -15.81
N GLN A 187 -27.23 -22.67 -16.47
CA GLN A 187 -28.08 -21.50 -16.79
C GLN A 187 -27.90 -21.02 -18.23
N VAL A 188 -28.00 -21.90 -19.23
CA VAL A 188 -28.50 -21.52 -20.56
C VAL A 188 -29.15 -22.74 -21.22
N ASP A 189 -30.44 -22.95 -20.98
CA ASP A 189 -31.35 -23.40 -22.04
C ASP A 189 -32.80 -22.99 -21.70
N PRO A 190 -33.28 -21.84 -22.21
CA PRO A 190 -34.71 -21.59 -22.31
C PRO A 190 -35.23 -22.20 -23.62
N GLN A 191 -35.91 -23.34 -23.51
CA GLN A 191 -36.90 -23.76 -24.51
C GLN A 191 -38.21 -23.00 -24.31
#